data_AF-A0A554NFE8-F1
#
_entry.id   AF-A0A554NFE8-F1
#
_cell.length_a   1.000
_cell.length_b   1.000
_cell.length_c   1.000
_cell.angle_alpha   90.00
_cell.angle_beta   90.00
_cell.angle_gamma   90.00
#
_symmetry.space_group_name_H-M   'P 1'
#
loop_
_entity.id
_entity.type
_entity.pdbx_description
1 polymer ?
#
loop_
_entity_poly.entity_id
_entity_poly.type
_entity_poly.pdbx_seq_one_letter_code
_entity_poly.pdbx_strand_id
1 'polypeptide(L)'
;MAKDTVRYPDSVVAEIERVVDEHELESKSEFHRFAAEFVLSLMEEEYETESFQFGELADELGLDPAGSRPRALSDGAVPFMDAFVTVRKHGLRGEYETAESYIDDHFDGMDQASLLLEEVLGRYRDPGDPEE
;
A
#
# COMPACT_ATOMS: atom_id res chain seq x y z
N MET A 1 -15.25 -24.98 11.72
CA MET A 1 -14.06 -24.70 10.88
C MET A 1 -13.39 -26.00 10.47
N ALA A 2 -12.96 -26.07 9.22
CA ALA A 2 -12.04 -27.11 8.77
C ALA A 2 -10.68 -26.95 9.48
N LYS A 3 -9.91 -28.04 9.59
CA LYS A 3 -8.58 -28.02 10.20
C LYS A 3 -7.54 -28.25 9.12
N ASP A 4 -6.70 -27.26 8.89
CA ASP A 4 -5.53 -27.37 8.03
C ASP A 4 -4.25 -27.36 8.89
N THR A 5 -3.25 -28.13 8.47
CA THR A 5 -1.94 -28.18 9.13
C THR A 5 -0.89 -27.59 8.21
N VAL A 6 -0.25 -26.51 8.66
CA VAL A 6 0.79 -25.79 7.93
C VAL A 6 2.13 -25.91 8.69
N ARG A 7 3.24 -25.92 7.95
CA ARG A 7 4.60 -25.92 8.52
C ARG A 7 5.20 -24.53 8.37
N TYR A 8 5.73 -24.00 9.46
CA TYR A 8 6.44 -22.73 9.50
C TYR A 8 7.87 -22.94 10.01
N PRO A 9 8.84 -22.10 9.59
CA PRO A 9 10.13 -22.02 10.25
C PRO A 9 9.98 -21.66 11.73
N ASP A 10 10.86 -22.20 12.60
CA ASP A 10 10.80 -21.94 14.05
C ASP A 10 10.86 -20.45 14.39
N SER A 11 11.64 -19.68 13.62
CA SER A 11 11.73 -18.22 13.79
C SER A 11 10.40 -17.51 13.55
N VAL A 12 9.59 -18.01 12.61
CA VAL A 12 8.26 -17.46 12.34
C VAL A 12 7.30 -17.83 13.45
N VAL A 13 7.37 -19.06 13.96
CA VAL A 13 6.54 -19.50 15.09
C VAL A 13 6.83 -18.68 16.34
N ALA A 14 8.11 -18.42 16.65
CA ALA A 14 8.51 -17.60 17.78
C ALA A 14 8.00 -16.15 17.65
N GLU A 15 8.02 -15.58 16.44
CA GLU A 15 7.50 -14.24 16.21
C GLU A 15 5.97 -14.18 16.35
N ILE A 16 5.26 -15.21 15.88
CA ILE A 16 3.81 -15.33 16.09
C ILE A 16 3.48 -15.45 17.58
N GLU A 17 4.26 -16.22 18.35
CA GLU A 17 4.11 -16.29 19.81
C GLU A 17 4.27 -14.92 20.45
N ARG A 18 5.31 -14.18 20.06
CA ARG A 18 5.54 -12.82 20.55
C ARG A 18 4.38 -11.88 20.26
N VAL A 19 3.84 -11.91 19.05
CA VAL A 19 2.68 -11.07 18.66
C VAL A 19 1.43 -11.47 19.45
N VAL A 20 1.19 -12.77 19.65
CA VAL A 20 0.05 -13.24 20.46
C VAL A 20 0.20 -12.86 21.93
N ASP A 21 1.42 -12.77 22.45
CA ASP A 21 1.66 -12.35 23.84
C ASP A 21 1.63 -10.81 24.01
N GLU A 22 2.01 -10.05 22.97
CA GLU A 22 2.06 -8.58 22.97
C GLU A 22 0.70 -7.92 22.71
N HIS A 23 -0.14 -8.57 21.92
CA HIS A 23 -1.48 -8.13 21.56
C HIS A 23 -2.51 -9.05 22.24
N GLU A 24 -3.73 -8.58 22.53
CA GLU A 24 -4.74 -9.33 23.30
C GLU A 24 -5.38 -10.51 22.51
N LEU A 25 -4.58 -11.25 21.73
CA LEU A 25 -4.98 -12.45 21.01
C LEU A 25 -5.09 -13.65 21.95
N GLU A 26 -6.19 -14.39 21.85
CA GLU A 26 -6.47 -15.57 22.66
C GLU A 26 -5.58 -16.77 22.28
N SER A 27 -5.15 -16.85 21.01
CA SER A 27 -4.37 -17.99 20.53
C SER A 27 -3.68 -17.75 19.17
N LYS A 28 -2.71 -18.61 18.84
CA LYS A 28 -2.15 -18.70 17.48
C LYS A 28 -3.21 -19.00 16.42
N SER A 29 -4.24 -19.77 16.77
CA SER A 29 -5.33 -20.07 15.84
C SER A 29 -6.19 -18.86 15.56
N GLU A 30 -6.28 -17.90 16.47
CA GLU A 30 -6.89 -16.60 16.21
C GLU A 30 -6.02 -15.73 15.32
N PHE A 31 -4.73 -15.62 15.64
CA PHE A 31 -3.78 -14.94 14.76
C PHE A 31 -3.83 -15.44 13.32
N HIS A 32 -3.84 -16.77 13.11
CA HIS A 32 -3.90 -17.35 11.77
C HIS A 32 -5.21 -17.06 11.03
N ARG A 33 -6.34 -17.06 11.75
CA ARG A 33 -7.64 -16.72 11.15
C ARG A 33 -7.66 -15.25 10.74
N PHE A 34 -7.27 -14.37 11.65
CA PHE A 34 -7.15 -12.94 11.38
C PHE A 34 -6.22 -12.67 10.20
N ALA A 35 -5.00 -13.23 10.19
CA ALA A 35 -4.04 -13.00 9.12
C ALA A 35 -4.54 -13.50 7.76
N ALA A 36 -5.24 -14.63 7.71
CA ALA A 36 -5.82 -15.15 6.49
C ALA A 36 -6.94 -14.24 5.96
N GLU A 37 -7.88 -13.84 6.83
CA GLU A 37 -8.97 -12.94 6.46
C GLU A 37 -8.46 -11.52 6.11
N PHE A 38 -7.42 -11.06 6.78
CA PHE A 38 -6.80 -9.78 6.49
C PHE A 38 -6.23 -9.78 5.07
N VAL A 39 -5.44 -10.80 4.71
CA VAL A 39 -4.92 -10.93 3.34
C VAL A 39 -6.05 -11.04 2.32
N LEU A 40 -7.11 -11.81 2.60
CA LEU A 40 -8.27 -11.89 1.71
C LEU A 40 -8.97 -10.54 1.53
N SER A 41 -9.12 -9.76 2.60
CA SER A 41 -9.69 -8.41 2.56
C SER A 41 -8.85 -7.41 1.74
N LEU A 42 -7.54 -7.65 1.58
CA LEU A 42 -6.67 -6.88 0.70
C LEU A 42 -6.81 -7.27 -0.77
N MET A 43 -7.14 -8.54 -1.05
CA MET A 43 -7.20 -9.09 -2.41
C MET A 43 -8.59 -8.97 -3.05
N GLU A 44 -9.65 -9.05 -2.24
CA GLU A 44 -11.03 -9.01 -2.71
C GLU A 44 -11.78 -7.85 -2.03
N GLU A 45 -12.26 -6.90 -2.83
CA GLU A 45 -12.89 -5.67 -2.31
C GLU A 45 -14.16 -5.96 -1.51
N GLU A 46 -14.93 -6.94 -1.96
CA GLU A 46 -16.22 -7.36 -1.39
C GLU A 46 -16.08 -8.50 -0.36
N TYR A 47 -14.86 -8.84 0.06
CA TYR A 47 -14.66 -9.91 1.05
C TYR A 47 -15.21 -9.51 2.42
N GLU A 48 -16.21 -10.24 2.90
CA GLU A 48 -16.77 -10.11 4.24
C GLU A 48 -16.01 -11.01 5.21
N THR A 49 -15.40 -10.42 6.24
CA THR A 49 -14.66 -11.14 7.29
C THR A 49 -15.62 -11.89 8.21
N GLU A 50 -15.32 -13.16 8.48
CA GLU A 50 -16.11 -14.01 9.39
C GLU A 50 -15.53 -14.05 10.82
N SER A 51 -14.29 -13.60 10.99
CA SER A 51 -13.60 -13.63 12.27
C SER A 51 -14.21 -12.62 13.25
N PHE A 52 -14.56 -13.14 14.42
CA PHE A 52 -14.99 -12.32 15.55
C PHE A 52 -13.89 -11.31 15.90
N GLN A 53 -14.25 -10.05 16.11
CA GLN A 53 -13.34 -8.95 16.46
C GLN A 53 -12.28 -8.60 15.39
N PHE A 54 -12.48 -8.97 14.12
CA PHE A 54 -11.54 -8.63 13.06
C PHE A 54 -11.16 -7.14 13.03
N GLY A 55 -12.15 -6.24 13.09
CA GLY A 55 -11.90 -4.80 13.08
C GLY A 55 -11.13 -4.30 14.31
N GLU A 56 -11.48 -4.80 15.50
CA GLU A 56 -10.81 -4.42 16.75
C GLU A 56 -9.34 -4.87 16.75
N LEU A 57 -9.07 -6.08 16.28
CA LEU A 57 -7.72 -6.63 16.13
C LEU A 57 -6.92 -5.87 15.06
N ALA A 58 -7.55 -5.49 13.95
CA ALA A 58 -6.91 -4.69 12.92
C ALA A 58 -6.46 -3.33 13.48
N ASP A 59 -7.35 -2.66 14.22
CA ASP A 59 -7.02 -1.38 14.88
C ASP A 59 -5.90 -1.53 15.94
N GLU A 60 -5.96 -2.58 16.78
CA GLU A 60 -4.95 -2.86 17.80
C GLU A 60 -3.55 -3.10 17.20
N LEU A 61 -3.51 -3.81 16.07
CA LEU A 61 -2.29 -4.08 15.32
C LEU A 61 -1.85 -2.90 14.45
N GLY A 62 -2.62 -1.81 14.40
CA GLY A 62 -2.36 -0.65 13.55
C GLY A 62 -2.48 -0.95 12.05
N LEU A 63 -3.31 -1.93 11.70
CA LEU A 63 -3.55 -2.40 10.35
C LEU A 63 -4.86 -1.82 9.82
N ASP A 64 -4.79 -0.96 8.81
CA ASP A 64 -5.97 -0.48 8.10
C ASP A 64 -6.11 -1.26 6.78
N PRO A 65 -7.07 -2.18 6.59
CA PRO A 65 -7.22 -2.89 5.33
C PRO A 65 -7.58 -1.96 4.15
N ALA A 66 -8.27 -0.83 4.38
CA ALA A 66 -8.59 0.13 3.31
C ALA A 66 -7.38 1.00 2.94
N GLY A 67 -6.57 1.40 3.93
CA GLY A 67 -5.33 2.16 3.74
C GLY A 67 -4.09 1.31 3.39
N SER A 68 -4.12 0.01 3.71
CA SER A 68 -3.04 -0.97 3.48
C SER A 68 -3.32 -1.90 2.32
N ARG A 69 -4.53 -1.88 1.73
CA ARG A 69 -4.70 -2.32 0.34
C ARG A 69 -3.59 -1.58 -0.42
N PRO A 70 -2.68 -2.30 -1.08
CA PRO A 70 -1.88 -1.66 -2.11
C PRO A 70 -2.92 -1.03 -3.00
N ARG A 71 -3.07 0.30 -2.90
CA ARG A 71 -4.10 1.06 -3.60
C ARG A 71 -4.04 0.51 -5.00
N ALA A 72 -5.06 -0.26 -5.39
CA ALA A 72 -4.97 -1.06 -6.59
C ALA A 72 -4.54 -0.05 -7.63
N LEU A 73 -3.29 -0.17 -8.08
CA LEU A 73 -2.89 0.49 -9.30
C LEU A 73 -3.97 -0.05 -10.22
N SER A 74 -4.90 0.83 -10.60
CA SER A 74 -6.04 0.53 -11.44
C SER A 74 -5.56 -0.45 -12.51
N ASP A 75 -6.37 -1.35 -13.04
CA ASP A 75 -5.95 -2.48 -13.90
C ASP A 75 -5.19 -2.10 -15.22
N GLY A 76 -4.64 -0.88 -15.33
CA GLY A 76 -3.55 -0.41 -16.20
C GLY A 76 -2.68 0.75 -15.64
N ALA A 77 -2.62 1.00 -14.33
CA ALA A 77 -1.88 2.10 -13.72
C ALA A 77 -0.40 1.73 -13.51
N VAL A 78 0.48 2.62 -13.96
CA VAL A 78 1.94 2.45 -13.86
C VAL A 78 2.35 2.58 -12.38
N PRO A 79 3.24 1.71 -11.86
CA PRO A 79 3.76 1.85 -10.51
C PRO A 79 4.31 3.26 -10.27
N PHE A 80 3.98 3.86 -9.13
CA PHE A 80 4.32 5.26 -8.82
C PHE A 80 5.82 5.56 -9.05
N MET A 81 6.72 4.65 -8.65
CA MET A 81 8.16 4.85 -8.82
C MET A 81 8.60 4.86 -10.30
N ASP A 82 7.93 4.11 -11.17
CA ASP A 82 8.21 4.11 -12.61
C ASP A 82 7.70 5.40 -13.27
N ALA A 83 6.51 5.87 -12.85
CA ALA A 83 5.99 7.17 -13.25
C ALA A 83 6.89 8.31 -12.78
N PHE A 84 7.37 8.27 -11.54
CA PHE A 84 8.31 9.24 -10.98
C PHE A 84 9.60 9.33 -11.79
N VAL A 85 10.19 8.19 -12.16
CA VAL A 85 11.41 8.15 -13.00
C VAL A 85 11.13 8.75 -14.38
N THR A 86 9.96 8.48 -14.95
CA THR A 86 9.55 8.97 -16.27
C THR A 86 9.34 10.49 -16.27
N VAL A 87 8.56 11.00 -15.32
CA VAL A 87 8.34 12.45 -15.13
C VAL A 87 9.65 13.17 -14.86
N ARG A 88 10.53 12.62 -14.00
CA ARG A 88 11.86 13.18 -13.75
C ARG A 88 12.72 13.25 -15.01
N LYS A 89 12.70 12.24 -15.87
CA LYS A 89 13.46 12.24 -17.13
C LYS A 89 12.97 13.33 -18.08
N HIS A 90 11.66 13.49 -18.22
CA HIS A 90 11.08 14.55 -19.05
C HIS A 90 11.37 15.95 -18.47
N GLY A 91 11.23 16.12 -17.15
CA GLY A 91 11.57 17.37 -16.46
C GLY A 91 13.03 17.79 -16.67
N LEU A 92 13.98 16.85 -16.56
CA LEU A 92 15.40 17.11 -16.84
C LEU A 92 15.69 17.50 -18.30
N ARG A 93 14.79 17.19 -19.23
CA ARG A 93 14.92 17.49 -20.66
C ARG A 93 14.14 18.74 -21.08
N GLY A 94 13.40 19.36 -20.16
CA GLY A 94 12.48 20.45 -20.47
C GLY A 94 11.23 20.01 -21.25
N GLU A 95 10.92 18.71 -21.25
CA GLU A 95 9.78 18.11 -21.96
C GLU A 95 8.51 18.16 -21.08
N TYR A 96 8.17 19.34 -20.56
CA TYR A 96 7.13 19.50 -19.52
C TYR A 96 5.74 19.07 -19.99
N GLU A 97 5.32 19.49 -21.18
CA GLU A 97 4.00 19.15 -21.75
C GLU A 97 3.86 17.63 -21.96
N THR A 98 4.96 16.94 -22.27
CA THR A 98 4.96 15.48 -22.39
C THR A 98 4.84 14.81 -21.02
N ALA A 99 5.47 15.38 -19.99
CA ALA A 99 5.32 14.89 -18.63
C ALA A 99 3.91 15.12 -18.07
N GLU A 100 3.31 16.29 -18.32
CA GLU A 100 1.93 16.63 -17.94
C GLU A 100 0.94 15.65 -18.59
N SER A 101 1.01 15.47 -19.92
CA SER A 101 0.16 14.51 -20.63
C SER A 101 0.35 13.07 -20.11
N TYR A 102 1.58 12.69 -19.77
CA TYR A 102 1.84 11.36 -19.20
C TYR A 102 1.17 11.19 -17.82
N ILE A 103 1.16 12.24 -16.98
CA ILE A 103 0.48 12.19 -15.67
C ILE A 103 -1.04 12.07 -15.88
N ASP A 104 -1.61 12.92 -16.73
CA ASP A 104 -3.06 12.94 -17.03
C ASP A 104 -3.57 11.60 -17.61
N ASP A 105 -2.75 10.92 -18.41
CA ASP A 105 -3.10 9.64 -19.03
C ASP A 105 -3.09 8.47 -18.04
N HIS A 106 -2.32 8.56 -16.95
CA HIS A 106 -2.04 7.42 -16.05
C HIS A 106 -2.56 7.60 -14.63
N PHE A 107 -2.90 8.83 -14.21
CA PHE A 107 -3.37 9.15 -12.88
C PHE A 107 -4.62 10.02 -12.95
N ASP A 108 -5.53 9.83 -12.00
CA ASP A 108 -6.62 10.80 -11.79
C ASP A 108 -6.00 12.10 -11.27
N GLY A 109 -6.41 13.25 -11.82
CA GLY A 109 -5.88 14.56 -11.45
C GLY A 109 -6.07 14.93 -9.97
N MET A 110 -6.99 14.26 -9.25
CA MET A 110 -7.17 14.43 -7.80
C MET A 110 -6.47 13.37 -6.96
N ASP A 111 -5.71 12.45 -7.58
CA ASP A 111 -4.95 11.43 -6.87
C ASP A 111 -3.68 12.02 -6.24
N GLN A 112 -3.33 11.52 -5.05
CA GLN A 112 -2.10 11.87 -4.33
C GLN A 112 -0.86 11.63 -5.19
N ALA A 113 -0.85 10.57 -6.00
CA ALA A 113 0.26 10.30 -6.93
C ALA A 113 0.40 11.39 -7.99
N SER A 114 -0.70 11.86 -8.57
CA SER A 114 -0.71 12.95 -9.55
C SER A 114 -0.10 14.22 -8.96
N LEU A 115 -0.61 14.66 -7.81
CA LEU A 115 -0.14 15.87 -7.11
C LEU A 115 1.36 15.81 -6.78
N LEU A 116 1.87 14.64 -6.37
CA LEU A 116 3.29 14.45 -6.08
C LEU A 116 4.16 14.50 -7.35
N LEU A 117 3.68 13.95 -8.47
CA LEU A 117 4.39 13.97 -9.74
C LEU A 117 4.42 15.39 -10.34
N GLU A 118 3.32 16.13 -10.23
CA GLU A 118 3.24 17.54 -10.62
C GLU A 118 4.22 18.41 -9.81
N GLU A 119 4.29 18.21 -8.49
CA GLU A 119 5.25 18.91 -7.62
C GLU A 119 6.71 18.62 -8.02
N VAL A 120 7.01 17.37 -8.40
CA VAL A 120 8.34 16.99 -8.91
C VAL A 120 8.63 17.72 -10.22
N LEU A 121 7.67 17.79 -11.13
CA LEU A 121 7.82 18.47 -12.41
C LEU A 121 7.99 19.99 -12.24
N GLY A 122 7.25 20.59 -11.29
CA GLY A 122 7.35 22.00 -10.92
C GLY A 122 8.77 22.43 -10.56
N ARG A 123 9.50 21.59 -9.80
CA ARG A 123 10.91 21.84 -9.44
C ARG A 123 11.87 21.90 -10.64
N TYR A 124 11.55 21.25 -11.74
CA TYR A 124 12.36 21.32 -12.95
C TYR A 124 11.97 22.50 -13.84
N ARG A 125 10.75 23.03 -13.72
CA ARG A 125 10.24 24.16 -14.50
C ARG A 125 10.70 25.49 -13.92
N ASP A 126 10.72 25.57 -12.61
CA ASP A 126 11.25 26.70 -11.85
C ASP A 126 12.25 26.13 -10.84
N PRO A 127 13.50 25.86 -11.27
CA PRO A 127 14.56 25.47 -10.36
C PRO A 127 14.88 26.72 -9.55
N GLY A 128 14.10 26.94 -8.49
CA GLY A 128 14.07 28.17 -7.72
C GLY A 128 15.45 28.80 -7.63
N ASP A 129 15.53 30.06 -8.04
CA ASP A 129 16.75 30.87 -8.00
C ASP A 129 17.46 30.59 -6.68
N PRO A 130 18.71 30.08 -6.68
CA PRO A 130 19.40 29.78 -5.44
C PRO A 130 19.51 31.09 -4.67
N GLU A 131 18.86 31.16 -3.51
CA GLU A 131 18.91 32.33 -2.62
C GLU A 131 20.38 32.79 -2.46
N GLU A 132 20.69 33.98 -2.98
CA GLU A 132 21.94 34.73 -2.76
C GLU A 132 22.01 35.30 -1.33
#